data_AF-A0A9W9YSI0-F1
#
_entry.id   AF-A0A9W9YSI0-F1
#
_cell.length_a   1.000
_cell.length_b   1.000
_cell.length_c   1.000
_cell.angle_alpha   90.00
_cell.angle_beta   90.00
_cell.angle_gamma   90.00
#
_symmetry.space_group_name_H-M   'P 1'
#
loop_
_entity.id
_entity.type
_entity.pdbx_description
1 polymer ?
#
loop_
_entity_poly.entity_id
_entity_poly.type
_entity_poly.pdbx_seq_one_letter_code
_entity_poly.pdbx_strand_id
1 'polypeptide(L)'
;MNSNFGLLFLLIVPFSSAETTKQLEANLTCYGELSFFLNGKQFGRNDQTNITSTYSLKPGTEVLAVRCRNYRHKPWILGSVSNGLVTDTRWKCTSLQEHLKKNNLFWRNPYFDDSQWAQAIAKFSNQEANPWGKVLGIRDEALWISTADENHTRLFCRRRLSDLSLKRAKDSLMGMFQATIDDVDHALLHRPRSQHEVGDVMQCFKKCQGDSQCHSFNFEHDSVLPTRKCELNDATKGQDPVNYVRRPGYTYYENAE
;
A
#
# COMPACT_ATOMS: atom_id res chain seq x y z
N MET A 1 -17.47 -50.23 28.72
CA MET A 1 -16.36 -49.32 28.34
C MET A 1 -16.79 -48.63 27.05
N ASN A 2 -17.32 -47.40 27.16
CA ASN A 2 -17.80 -46.64 26.02
C ASN A 2 -16.69 -45.71 25.53
N SER A 3 -16.18 -45.95 24.33
CA SER A 3 -15.24 -45.06 23.66
C SER A 3 -16.01 -43.97 22.93
N ASN A 4 -15.92 -42.74 23.46
CA ASN A 4 -16.39 -41.53 22.79
C ASN A 4 -15.37 -41.14 21.69
N PHE A 5 -15.76 -41.29 20.43
CA PHE A 5 -15.03 -40.70 19.30
C PHE A 5 -15.48 -39.24 19.15
N GLY A 6 -14.63 -38.31 19.60
CA GLY A 6 -14.83 -36.89 19.33
C GLY A 6 -14.54 -36.60 17.86
N LEU A 7 -15.57 -36.23 17.10
CA LEU A 7 -15.40 -35.65 15.75
C LEU A 7 -14.73 -34.28 15.89
N LEU A 8 -13.49 -34.18 15.41
CA LEU A 8 -12.80 -32.91 15.21
C LEU A 8 -13.36 -32.27 13.92
N PHE A 9 -14.30 -31.33 14.05
CA PHE A 9 -14.69 -30.48 12.92
C PHE A 9 -13.54 -29.53 12.60
N LEU A 10 -12.75 -29.88 11.57
CA LEU A 10 -11.89 -28.93 10.88
C LEU A 10 -12.80 -27.91 10.18
N LEU A 11 -13.03 -26.78 10.83
CA LEU A 11 -13.56 -25.58 10.19
C LEU A 11 -12.53 -25.13 9.15
N ILE A 12 -12.66 -25.62 7.92
CA ILE A 12 -12.03 -25.01 6.76
C ILE A 12 -12.76 -23.67 6.59
N VAL A 13 -12.20 -22.61 7.16
CA VAL A 13 -12.63 -21.25 6.83
C VAL A 13 -12.21 -21.03 5.39
N PRO A 14 -13.13 -20.92 4.41
CA PRO A 14 -12.74 -20.54 3.07
C PRO A 14 -12.17 -19.13 3.17
N PHE A 15 -10.87 -19.00 2.92
CA PHE A 15 -10.23 -17.72 2.74
C PHE A 15 -10.88 -17.12 1.49
N SER A 16 -11.90 -16.27 1.68
CA SER A 16 -12.52 -15.56 0.57
C SER A 16 -11.53 -14.48 0.13
N SER A 17 -10.69 -14.82 -0.85
CA SER A 17 -10.07 -13.81 -1.67
C SER A 17 -11.19 -13.13 -2.46
N ALA A 18 -11.28 -11.80 -2.34
CA ALA A 18 -12.19 -11.07 -3.18
C ALA A 18 -11.61 -11.06 -4.61
N GLU A 19 -12.36 -11.62 -5.55
CA GLU A 19 -12.01 -11.68 -6.96
C GLU A 19 -12.70 -10.54 -7.73
N THR A 20 -12.15 -10.15 -8.88
CA THR A 20 -12.86 -9.22 -9.77
C THR A 20 -14.13 -9.88 -10.31
N THR A 21 -15.28 -9.25 -10.13
CA THR A 21 -16.58 -9.76 -10.61
C THR A 21 -16.90 -9.33 -12.06
N LYS A 22 -16.09 -8.43 -12.62
CA LYS A 22 -16.21 -7.90 -13.98
C LYS A 22 -14.85 -7.86 -14.65
N GLN A 23 -14.86 -7.85 -15.99
CA GLN A 23 -13.65 -7.58 -16.76
C GLN A 23 -13.20 -6.14 -16.49
N LEU A 24 -11.90 -5.98 -16.23
CA LEU A 24 -11.29 -4.66 -16.02
C LEU A 24 -10.25 -4.39 -17.12
N GLU A 25 -9.87 -3.13 -17.23
CA GLU A 25 -8.80 -2.68 -18.11
C GLU A 25 -7.71 -2.06 -17.26
N ALA A 26 -6.46 -2.49 -17.43
CA ALA A 26 -5.29 -1.92 -16.77
C ALA A 26 -4.41 -1.23 -17.80
N ASN A 27 -4.16 0.06 -17.58
CA ASN A 27 -3.28 0.90 -18.37
C ASN A 27 -1.99 1.13 -17.58
N LEU A 28 -0.87 0.59 -18.06
CA LEU A 28 0.39 0.55 -17.33
C LEU A 28 1.56 0.96 -18.24
N THR A 29 2.52 1.67 -17.66
CA THR A 29 3.82 1.92 -18.27
C THR A 29 4.92 1.83 -17.22
N CYS A 30 6.17 1.87 -17.65
CA CYS A 30 7.28 2.02 -16.73
C CYS A 30 8.46 2.76 -17.38
N TYR A 31 9.34 3.30 -16.53
CA TYR A 31 10.62 3.85 -16.95
C TYR A 31 11.62 2.70 -17.19
N GLY A 32 11.45 1.99 -18.30
CA GLY A 32 12.21 0.80 -18.67
C GLY A 32 11.35 -0.23 -19.42
N GLU A 33 11.75 -1.50 -19.33
CA GLU A 33 11.01 -2.64 -19.86
C GLU A 33 9.98 -3.14 -18.83
N LEU A 34 8.70 -3.01 -19.14
CA LEU A 34 7.59 -3.51 -18.33
C LEU A 34 7.29 -4.96 -18.69
N SER A 35 7.11 -5.80 -17.68
CA SER A 35 6.55 -7.15 -17.79
C SER A 35 5.37 -7.28 -16.85
N PHE A 36 4.29 -7.84 -17.37
CA PHE A 36 2.99 -7.84 -16.72
C PHE A 36 2.51 -9.27 -16.46
N PHE A 37 1.99 -9.53 -15.27
CA PHE A 37 1.60 -10.87 -14.82
C PHE A 37 0.22 -10.85 -14.15
N LEU A 38 -0.62 -11.82 -14.53
CA LEU A 38 -1.95 -12.04 -13.97
C LEU A 38 -1.98 -13.40 -13.28
N ASN A 39 -2.28 -13.40 -11.99
CA ASN A 39 -2.36 -14.61 -11.16
C ASN A 39 -1.18 -15.60 -11.41
N GLY A 40 0.05 -15.08 -11.50
CA GLY A 40 1.26 -15.89 -11.71
C GLY A 40 1.70 -16.06 -13.17
N LYS A 41 0.82 -15.88 -14.16
CA LYS A 41 1.13 -16.08 -15.58
C LYS A 41 1.57 -14.77 -16.24
N GLN A 42 2.67 -14.82 -16.99
CA GLN A 42 3.08 -13.67 -17.81
C GLN A 42 2.05 -13.45 -18.92
N PHE A 43 1.52 -12.24 -18.97
CA PHE A 43 0.45 -11.87 -19.88
C PHE A 43 0.97 -10.93 -20.98
N GLY A 44 1.90 -10.03 -20.66
CA GLY A 44 2.41 -9.06 -21.63
C GLY A 44 3.79 -8.52 -21.27
N ARG A 45 4.38 -7.84 -22.25
CA ARG A 45 5.65 -7.13 -22.16
C ARG A 45 5.55 -5.84 -22.97
N ASN A 46 6.12 -4.75 -22.46
CA ASN A 46 6.27 -3.50 -23.18
C ASN A 46 7.71 -3.00 -22.99
N ASP A 47 8.43 -2.86 -24.10
CA ASP A 47 9.83 -2.42 -24.11
C ASP A 47 9.97 -0.91 -24.32
N GLN A 48 8.86 -0.20 -24.51
CA GLN A 48 8.83 1.23 -24.70
C GLN A 48 8.63 1.95 -23.37
N THR A 49 9.53 2.89 -23.10
CA THR A 49 9.48 3.75 -21.91
C THR A 49 8.42 4.83 -22.08
N ASN A 50 7.63 5.07 -21.03
CA ASN A 50 6.59 6.12 -20.97
C ASN A 50 5.48 5.98 -22.04
N ILE A 51 5.38 4.83 -22.70
CA ILE A 51 4.26 4.51 -23.59
C ILE A 51 3.35 3.53 -22.85
N THR A 52 2.06 3.86 -22.80
CA THR A 52 1.05 3.05 -22.10
C THR A 52 0.78 1.75 -22.84
N SER A 53 0.68 0.66 -22.10
CA SER A 53 0.10 -0.58 -22.56
C SER A 53 -1.20 -0.88 -21.84
N THR A 54 -2.20 -1.26 -22.62
CA THR A 54 -3.55 -1.58 -22.15
C THR A 54 -3.72 -3.10 -22.05
N TYR A 55 -4.20 -3.58 -20.92
CA TYR A 55 -4.38 -5.00 -20.63
C TYR A 55 -5.79 -5.29 -20.13
N SER A 56 -6.45 -6.27 -20.74
CA SER A 56 -7.76 -6.78 -20.28
C SER A 56 -7.60 -7.80 -19.14
N LEU A 57 -8.07 -7.45 -17.95
CA LEU A 57 -8.11 -8.32 -16.77
C LEU A 57 -9.43 -9.09 -16.78
N LYS A 58 -9.36 -10.42 -16.84
CA LYS A 58 -10.57 -11.26 -16.77
C LYS A 58 -11.21 -11.18 -15.38
N PRO A 59 -12.53 -11.43 -15.26
CA PRO A 59 -13.14 -11.76 -13.97
C PRO A 59 -12.36 -12.89 -13.28
N GLY A 60 -12.27 -12.87 -11.96
CA GLY A 60 -11.43 -13.82 -11.20
C GLY A 60 -9.97 -13.39 -11.02
N THR A 61 -9.59 -12.19 -11.49
CA THR A 61 -8.22 -11.69 -11.26
C THR A 61 -8.15 -11.11 -9.86
N GLU A 62 -7.26 -11.64 -9.02
CA GLU A 62 -7.10 -11.17 -7.63
C GLU A 62 -5.94 -10.19 -7.49
N VAL A 63 -4.83 -10.50 -8.15
CA VAL A 63 -3.58 -9.76 -8.00
C VAL A 63 -3.07 -9.29 -9.34
N LEU A 64 -2.73 -7.99 -9.37
CA LEU A 64 -1.97 -7.35 -10.40
C LEU A 64 -0.49 -7.39 -10.01
N ALA A 65 0.36 -8.01 -10.82
CA ALA A 65 1.80 -8.09 -10.57
C ALA A 65 2.58 -7.56 -11.77
N VAL A 66 3.56 -6.70 -11.48
CA VAL A 66 4.35 -5.99 -12.50
C VAL A 66 5.83 -6.06 -12.17
N ARG A 67 6.66 -6.18 -13.22
CA ARG A 67 8.10 -6.04 -13.15
C ARG A 67 8.54 -4.95 -14.11
N CYS A 68 9.25 -3.95 -13.63
CA CYS A 68 9.94 -2.99 -14.48
C CYS A 68 11.45 -3.23 -14.41
N ARG A 69 12.13 -3.23 -15.56
CA ARG A 69 13.58 -3.38 -15.65
C ARG A 69 14.18 -2.20 -16.40
N ASN A 70 15.16 -1.55 -15.81
CA ASN A 70 15.92 -0.50 -16.47
C ASN A 70 17.41 -0.74 -16.23
N TYR A 71 18.19 -0.82 -17.31
CA TYR A 71 19.60 -1.22 -17.23
C TYR A 71 20.53 -0.11 -16.74
N ARG A 72 20.08 1.16 -16.77
CA ARG A 72 20.94 2.33 -16.51
C ARG A 72 20.46 3.18 -15.34
N HIS A 73 19.17 3.14 -15.03
CA HIS A 73 18.56 4.02 -14.05
C HIS A 73 17.58 3.24 -13.16
N LYS A 74 17.23 3.84 -12.02
CA LYS A 74 16.18 3.34 -11.13
C LYS A 74 14.85 3.22 -11.91
N PRO A 75 14.24 2.03 -12.01
CA PRO A 75 12.95 1.87 -12.67
C PRO A 75 11.81 2.48 -11.83
N TRP A 76 10.80 3.00 -12.54
CA TRP A 76 9.57 3.58 -11.97
C TRP A 76 8.36 3.06 -12.72
N ILE A 77 7.24 2.83 -12.04
CA ILE A 77 6.01 2.29 -12.63
C ILE A 77 4.89 3.32 -12.48
N LEU A 78 4.04 3.40 -13.50
CA LEU A 78 2.87 4.25 -13.51
C LEU A 78 1.69 3.49 -14.12
N GLY A 79 0.49 3.66 -13.57
CA GLY A 79 -0.70 3.10 -14.19
C GLY A 79 -2.01 3.32 -13.46
N SER A 80 -3.07 2.88 -14.11
CA SER A 80 -4.44 2.95 -13.62
C SER A 80 -5.24 1.76 -14.11
N VAL A 81 -6.28 1.41 -13.37
CA VAL A 81 -7.20 0.32 -13.67
C VAL A 81 -8.63 0.87 -13.75
N SER A 82 -9.47 0.31 -14.60
CA SER A 82 -10.85 0.78 -14.83
C SER A 82 -11.77 0.64 -13.62
N ASN A 83 -11.41 -0.15 -12.60
CA ASN A 83 -12.10 -0.13 -11.29
C ASN A 83 -11.68 1.06 -10.40
N GLY A 84 -10.80 1.92 -10.91
CA GLY A 84 -10.30 3.12 -10.28
C GLY A 84 -9.12 2.93 -9.33
N LEU A 85 -8.53 1.75 -9.27
CA LEU A 85 -7.19 1.60 -8.71
C LEU A 85 -6.18 2.37 -9.55
N VAL A 86 -5.19 2.94 -8.89
CA VAL A 86 -4.05 3.62 -9.52
C VAL A 86 -2.74 3.16 -8.89
N THR A 87 -1.62 3.42 -9.54
CA THR A 87 -0.32 3.31 -8.89
C THR A 87 -0.20 4.36 -7.81
N ASP A 88 -0.01 3.91 -6.57
CA ASP A 88 0.11 4.75 -5.38
C ASP A 88 0.94 4.01 -4.32
N THR A 89 1.10 4.60 -3.13
CA THR A 89 1.91 4.04 -2.04
C THR A 89 1.35 2.74 -1.46
N ARG A 90 0.08 2.38 -1.72
CA ARG A 90 -0.54 1.13 -1.24
C ARG A 90 -0.09 -0.10 -2.03
N TRP A 91 0.68 0.09 -3.08
CA TRP A 91 1.36 -0.99 -3.77
C TRP A 91 2.48 -1.56 -2.92
N LYS A 92 2.67 -2.88 -2.99
CA LYS A 92 3.82 -3.55 -2.38
C LYS A 92 4.93 -3.66 -3.41
N CYS A 93 6.11 -3.13 -3.11
CA CYS A 93 7.22 -3.06 -4.06
C CYS A 93 8.55 -3.48 -3.44
N THR A 94 9.45 -4.02 -4.25
CA THR A 94 10.83 -4.36 -3.84
C THR A 94 11.76 -4.45 -5.06
N SER A 95 13.04 -4.14 -4.84
CA SER A 95 14.09 -4.08 -5.87
C SER A 95 14.82 -5.41 -6.08
N LEU A 96 14.66 -6.33 -5.10
CA LEU A 96 15.12 -7.73 -5.05
C LEU A 96 16.46 -7.99 -5.75
N GLN A 97 17.56 -7.77 -5.03
CA GLN A 97 18.88 -8.30 -5.41
C GLN A 97 19.26 -9.62 -4.67
N GLU A 98 18.64 -9.92 -3.52
CA GLU A 98 19.02 -11.06 -2.66
C GLU A 98 17.86 -12.03 -2.30
N HIS A 99 16.67 -11.53 -1.92
CA HIS A 99 15.58 -12.39 -1.36
C HIS A 99 14.83 -13.28 -2.39
N LEU A 100 14.97 -13.05 -3.70
CA LEU A 100 14.33 -13.88 -4.73
C LEU A 100 15.19 -15.02 -5.27
N LYS A 101 16.46 -15.13 -4.88
CA LYS A 101 17.38 -16.15 -5.42
C LYS A 101 16.89 -17.59 -5.17
N LYS A 102 16.02 -17.83 -4.19
CA LYS A 102 15.56 -19.19 -3.83
C LYS A 102 14.15 -19.60 -4.29
N ASN A 103 13.24 -18.70 -4.68
CA ASN A 103 11.85 -19.07 -5.07
C ASN A 103 11.18 -18.05 -6.04
N ASN A 104 11.92 -17.67 -7.09
CA ASN A 104 11.75 -16.48 -7.94
C ASN A 104 10.45 -16.35 -8.78
N LEU A 105 9.57 -17.37 -8.81
CA LEU A 105 8.40 -17.37 -9.71
C LEU A 105 7.07 -17.09 -9.00
N PHE A 106 6.99 -17.30 -7.69
CA PHE A 106 5.73 -17.27 -6.93
C PHE A 106 5.25 -15.88 -6.56
N TRP A 107 6.12 -14.87 -6.54
CA TRP A 107 5.72 -13.49 -6.17
C TRP A 107 4.57 -12.96 -7.03
N ARG A 108 4.35 -13.48 -8.22
CA ARG A 108 3.25 -13.05 -9.12
C ARG A 108 1.91 -13.70 -8.81
N ASN A 109 1.90 -14.73 -7.95
CA ASN A 109 0.76 -15.57 -7.65
C ASN A 109 -0.07 -14.95 -6.51
N PRO A 110 -1.42 -14.94 -6.56
CA PRO A 110 -2.27 -14.42 -5.49
C PRO A 110 -1.91 -14.90 -4.07
N TYR A 111 -1.45 -16.14 -3.93
CA TYR A 111 -1.15 -16.75 -2.64
C TYR A 111 0.23 -16.37 -2.07
N PHE A 112 1.03 -15.58 -2.79
CA PHE A 112 2.31 -15.12 -2.24
C PHE A 112 2.08 -14.09 -1.14
N ASP A 113 2.66 -14.37 0.02
CA ASP A 113 2.72 -13.46 1.16
C ASP A 113 3.73 -12.33 0.90
N ASP A 114 3.20 -11.14 0.61
CA ASP A 114 3.95 -9.90 0.45
C ASP A 114 3.90 -9.00 1.70
N SER A 115 3.55 -9.56 2.87
CA SER A 115 3.53 -8.83 4.15
C SER A 115 4.86 -8.15 4.46
N GLN A 116 5.97 -8.82 4.11
CA GLN A 116 7.33 -8.33 4.31
C GLN A 116 7.79 -7.34 3.23
N TRP A 117 7.01 -7.13 2.17
CA TRP A 117 7.34 -6.12 1.17
C TRP A 117 6.98 -4.74 1.71
N ALA A 118 7.91 -3.80 1.52
CA ALA A 118 7.66 -2.41 1.80
C ALA A 118 6.53 -1.89 0.89
N GLN A 119 5.82 -0.88 1.40
CA GLN A 119 4.96 -0.05 0.56
C GLN A 119 5.80 0.69 -0.48
N ALA A 120 5.18 1.03 -1.61
CA ALA A 120 5.85 1.76 -2.66
C ALA A 120 6.15 3.20 -2.23
N ILE A 121 7.27 3.74 -2.68
CA ILE A 121 7.51 5.18 -2.63
C ILE A 121 6.88 5.82 -3.87
N ALA A 122 6.29 7.00 -3.72
CA ALA A 122 5.76 7.79 -4.82
C ALA A 122 6.61 9.05 -5.02
N LYS A 123 6.72 9.52 -6.28
CA LYS A 123 7.49 10.74 -6.59
C LYS A 123 6.68 11.82 -7.28
N PHE A 124 6.07 11.51 -8.42
CA PHE A 124 5.33 12.48 -9.23
C PHE A 124 3.97 11.92 -9.61
N SER A 125 2.94 12.76 -9.71
CA SER A 125 1.66 12.39 -10.31
C SER A 125 1.73 12.40 -11.84
N ASN A 126 0.69 11.89 -12.51
CA ASN A 126 0.58 11.92 -13.97
C ASN A 126 -0.01 13.23 -14.52
N GLN A 127 0.06 14.32 -13.76
CA GLN A 127 -0.39 15.64 -14.20
C GLN A 127 0.62 16.29 -15.16
N GLU A 128 0.19 17.30 -15.92
CA GLU A 128 1.05 17.97 -16.91
C GLU A 128 2.27 18.68 -16.31
N ALA A 129 2.17 19.11 -15.05
CA ALA A 129 3.27 19.77 -14.33
C ALA A 129 4.41 18.81 -13.91
N ASN A 130 4.27 17.51 -14.15
CA ASN A 130 5.28 16.49 -13.86
C ASN A 130 6.55 16.67 -14.72
N PRO A 131 7.76 16.68 -14.14
CA PRO A 131 9.03 16.72 -14.88
C PRO A 131 9.25 15.59 -15.90
N TRP A 132 8.55 14.46 -15.77
CA TRP A 132 8.62 13.33 -16.72
C TRP A 132 7.56 13.37 -17.81
N GLY A 133 6.74 14.43 -17.84
CA GLY A 133 5.65 14.59 -18.78
C GLY A 133 4.40 13.76 -18.45
N LYS A 134 3.29 14.10 -19.09
CA LYS A 134 2.03 13.38 -18.95
C LYS A 134 2.05 12.13 -19.83
N VAL A 135 1.71 10.98 -19.24
CA VAL A 135 1.52 9.73 -19.98
C VAL A 135 0.04 9.56 -20.33
N LEU A 136 -0.26 9.53 -21.63
CA LEU A 136 -1.63 9.39 -22.14
C LEU A 136 -2.23 8.01 -21.82
N GLY A 137 -3.54 7.98 -21.57
CA GLY A 137 -4.28 6.75 -21.25
C GLY A 137 -4.13 6.26 -19.81
N ILE A 138 -3.40 7.00 -18.96
CA ILE A 138 -3.32 6.76 -17.52
C ILE A 138 -3.95 7.93 -16.76
N ARG A 139 -4.71 7.62 -15.69
CA ARG A 139 -5.37 8.62 -14.85
C ARG A 139 -4.39 9.63 -14.24
N ASP A 140 -4.83 10.88 -14.09
CA ASP A 140 -3.99 12.00 -13.65
C ASP A 140 -3.50 11.86 -12.19
N GLU A 141 -4.30 11.21 -11.34
CA GLU A 141 -3.98 10.92 -9.94
C GLU A 141 -3.03 9.72 -9.75
N ALA A 142 -2.68 9.00 -10.83
CA ALA A 142 -1.70 7.92 -10.73
C ALA A 142 -0.32 8.50 -10.39
N LEU A 143 0.38 7.83 -9.49
CA LEU A 143 1.71 8.23 -9.03
C LEU A 143 2.77 7.33 -9.65
N TRP A 144 3.89 7.93 -10.05
CA TRP A 144 5.10 7.20 -10.37
C TRP A 144 5.67 6.58 -9.10
N ILE A 145 5.67 5.25 -9.06
CA ILE A 145 6.06 4.47 -7.88
C ILE A 145 7.34 3.67 -8.08
N SER A 146 8.12 3.51 -7.01
CA SER A 146 9.30 2.64 -6.94
C SER A 146 9.54 2.16 -5.50
N THR A 147 10.75 1.72 -5.21
CA THR A 147 11.21 1.34 -3.85
C THR A 147 12.09 2.43 -3.25
N ALA A 148 12.25 2.40 -1.93
CA ALA A 148 13.18 3.28 -1.22
C ALA A 148 14.64 3.09 -1.65
N ASP A 149 15.01 1.88 -2.08
CA ASP A 149 16.35 1.59 -2.62
C ASP A 149 16.68 2.53 -3.79
N GLU A 150 17.82 3.19 -3.76
CA GLU A 150 18.21 4.13 -4.82
C GLU A 150 18.99 3.47 -5.96
N ASN A 151 19.63 2.33 -5.70
CA ASN A 151 20.48 1.65 -6.67
C ASN A 151 19.95 0.27 -7.04
N HIS A 152 18.97 0.24 -7.94
CA HIS A 152 18.46 -1.01 -8.52
C HIS A 152 18.06 -0.86 -9.98
N THR A 153 18.18 -1.97 -10.70
CA THR A 153 17.82 -2.06 -12.12
C THR A 153 16.54 -2.85 -12.37
N ARG A 154 15.92 -3.37 -11.30
CA ARG A 154 14.71 -4.19 -11.36
C ARG A 154 13.78 -3.80 -10.22
N LEU A 155 12.51 -3.61 -10.55
CA LEU A 155 11.45 -3.28 -9.61
C LEU A 155 10.33 -4.29 -9.79
N PHE A 156 9.87 -4.87 -8.70
CA PHE A 156 8.77 -5.80 -8.65
C PHE A 156 7.69 -5.20 -7.78
N CYS A 157 6.48 -5.06 -8.30
CA CYS A 157 5.36 -4.49 -7.55
C CYS A 157 4.09 -5.32 -7.70
N ARG A 158 3.24 -5.27 -6.67
CA ARG A 158 1.97 -6.01 -6.60
C ARG A 158 0.87 -5.18 -5.96
N ARG A 159 -0.37 -5.43 -6.41
CA ARG A 159 -1.59 -4.85 -5.84
C ARG A 159 -2.74 -5.85 -5.92
N ARG A 160 -3.53 -5.97 -4.84
CA ARG A 160 -4.81 -6.70 -4.86
C ARG A 160 -5.89 -5.86 -5.54
N LEU A 161 -6.64 -6.47 -6.45
CA LEU A 161 -7.68 -5.81 -7.24
C LEU A 161 -9.00 -5.66 -6.49
N SER A 162 -9.23 -6.50 -5.49
CA SER A 162 -10.39 -6.45 -4.59
C SER A 162 -10.42 -5.26 -3.65
N ASP A 163 -9.28 -4.59 -3.48
CA ASP A 163 -9.15 -3.57 -2.45
C ASP A 163 -10.02 -2.33 -2.70
N LEU A 164 -10.75 -2.24 -3.82
CA LEU A 164 -11.72 -1.17 -4.05
C LEU A 164 -12.92 -1.62 -4.91
N SER A 165 -14.08 -1.79 -4.26
CA SER A 165 -15.31 -1.26 -4.84
C SER A 165 -15.41 0.20 -4.36
N LEU A 166 -15.24 1.16 -5.27
CA LEU A 166 -15.19 2.59 -4.93
C LEU A 166 -16.46 3.14 -4.22
N LYS A 167 -17.58 2.42 -4.24
CA LYS A 167 -18.75 2.73 -3.40
C LYS A 167 -18.58 2.32 -1.94
N ARG A 168 -17.86 1.23 -1.65
CA ARG A 168 -17.58 0.75 -0.29
C ARG A 168 -16.31 1.40 0.30
N ALA A 169 -15.45 1.95 -0.54
CA ALA A 169 -14.22 2.61 -0.13
C ALA A 169 -14.42 4.02 0.44
N LYS A 170 -15.49 4.76 0.06
CA LYS A 170 -15.86 5.98 0.78
C LYS A 170 -16.36 5.67 2.19
N ASP A 171 -17.17 4.62 2.32
CA ASP A 171 -17.63 4.13 3.63
C ASP A 171 -16.50 3.47 4.45
N SER A 172 -15.42 3.00 3.81
CA SER A 172 -14.25 2.39 4.46
C SER A 172 -13.04 3.36 4.59
N LEU A 173 -13.07 4.55 3.98
CA LEU A 173 -12.12 5.64 4.25
C LEU A 173 -12.48 6.36 5.54
N MET A 174 -13.78 6.39 5.87
CA MET A 174 -14.28 6.76 7.20
C MET A 174 -13.60 5.85 8.23
N GLY A 175 -12.62 6.40 8.96
CA GLY A 175 -11.86 5.68 9.98
C GLY A 175 -10.44 5.24 9.57
N MET A 176 -9.92 5.67 8.42
CA MET A 176 -8.48 5.55 8.16
C MET A 176 -7.73 6.78 8.69
N PHE A 177 -6.88 6.56 9.69
CA PHE A 177 -5.95 7.57 10.16
C PHE A 177 -4.84 7.78 9.12
N GLN A 178 -4.66 9.01 8.65
CA GLN A 178 -3.66 9.43 7.68
C GLN A 178 -2.73 10.48 8.28
N ALA A 179 -1.53 10.57 7.71
CA ALA A 179 -0.55 11.61 7.98
C ALA A 179 -0.04 12.15 6.64
N THR A 180 0.08 13.47 6.56
CA THR A 180 0.74 14.19 5.47
C THR A 180 2.21 14.41 5.81
N ILE A 181 2.98 14.96 4.86
CA ILE A 181 4.38 15.33 5.12
C ILE A 181 4.50 16.40 6.21
N ASP A 182 3.49 17.25 6.36
CA ASP A 182 3.44 18.31 7.37
C ASP A 182 3.13 17.77 8.77
N ASP A 183 2.62 16.52 8.86
CA ASP A 183 2.35 15.84 10.13
C ASP A 183 3.57 15.07 10.67
N VAL A 184 4.68 15.03 9.91
CA VAL A 184 5.97 14.51 10.38
C VAL A 184 6.61 15.51 11.32
N ASP A 185 7.22 14.99 12.39
CA ASP A 185 7.80 15.76 13.49
C ASP A 185 6.79 16.70 14.16
N HIS A 186 5.51 16.32 14.13
CA HIS A 186 4.43 16.99 14.83
C HIS A 186 3.66 16.00 15.69
N ALA A 187 3.06 16.53 16.75
CA ALA A 187 2.25 15.78 17.67
C ALA A 187 1.21 16.70 18.30
N LEU A 188 0.07 16.13 18.68
CA LEU A 188 -0.88 16.81 19.55
C LEU A 188 -0.42 16.63 21.00
N LEU A 189 0.14 17.70 21.60
CA LEU A 189 0.63 17.72 22.96
C LEU A 189 -0.47 18.12 23.95
N HIS A 190 -1.42 17.21 24.18
CA HIS A 190 -2.27 17.26 25.37
C HIS A 190 -1.90 16.13 26.33
N ARG A 191 -2.52 16.02 27.52
CA ARG A 191 -2.35 14.82 28.37
C ARG A 191 -2.95 13.65 27.57
N PRO A 192 -2.15 12.78 26.95
CA PRO A 192 -2.67 11.78 26.02
C PRO A 192 -3.66 10.91 26.77
N ARG A 193 -4.77 10.59 26.11
CA ARG A 193 -5.85 9.82 26.70
C ARG A 193 -5.33 8.47 27.20
N SER A 194 -4.51 7.83 26.38
CA SER A 194 -3.78 6.62 26.77
C SER A 194 -2.47 6.53 26.02
N GLN A 195 -1.50 5.84 26.63
CA GLN A 195 -0.20 5.59 26.04
C GLN A 195 0.04 4.09 25.96
N HIS A 196 0.66 3.66 24.87
CA HIS A 196 0.92 2.25 24.59
C HIS A 196 2.31 2.10 23.98
N GLU A 197 2.93 0.96 24.27
CA GLU A 197 4.09 0.49 23.52
C GLU A 197 3.62 -0.44 22.40
N VAL A 198 4.07 -0.17 21.17
CA VAL A 198 3.66 -0.91 19.97
C VAL A 198 4.86 -1.19 19.07
N GLY A 199 4.79 -2.24 18.26
CA GLY A 199 5.87 -2.56 17.31
C GLY A 199 5.88 -1.65 16.08
N ASP A 200 4.71 -1.15 15.67
CA ASP A 200 4.52 -0.40 14.44
C ASP A 200 3.28 0.51 14.49
N VAL A 201 3.17 1.39 13.49
CA VAL A 201 2.07 2.35 13.36
C VAL A 201 0.72 1.66 13.19
N MET A 202 0.67 0.47 12.59
CA MET A 202 -0.58 -0.27 12.37
C MET A 202 -1.14 -0.80 13.69
N GLN A 203 -0.28 -1.18 14.64
CA GLN A 203 -0.71 -1.53 15.98
C GLN A 203 -1.25 -0.32 16.75
N CYS A 204 -0.66 0.87 16.56
CA CYS A 204 -1.20 2.11 17.13
C CYS A 204 -2.57 2.46 16.54
N PHE A 205 -2.70 2.37 15.22
CA PHE A 205 -3.96 2.51 14.50
C PHE A 205 -5.05 1.59 15.05
N LYS A 206 -4.75 0.28 15.22
CA LYS A 206 -5.71 -0.69 15.77
C LYS A 206 -6.15 -0.35 17.19
N LYS A 207 -5.23 0.18 18.01
CA LYS A 207 -5.55 0.64 19.38
C LYS A 207 -6.48 1.85 19.34
N CYS A 208 -6.20 2.82 18.49
CA CYS A 208 -7.08 3.99 18.32
C CYS A 208 -8.45 3.59 17.78
N GLN A 209 -8.51 2.72 16.77
CA GLN A 209 -9.78 2.21 16.23
C GLN A 209 -10.60 1.41 17.26
N GLY A 210 -9.93 0.76 18.22
CA GLY A 210 -10.57 0.06 19.33
C GLY A 210 -11.02 0.96 20.48
N ASP A 211 -10.64 2.24 20.49
CA ASP A 211 -11.04 3.23 21.50
C ASP A 211 -12.03 4.21 20.86
N SER A 212 -13.30 4.12 21.26
CA SER A 212 -14.38 4.95 20.72
C SER A 212 -14.21 6.46 20.97
N GLN A 213 -13.29 6.85 21.85
CA GLN A 213 -12.98 8.24 22.15
C GLN A 213 -11.64 8.67 21.53
N CYS A 214 -11.01 7.83 20.69
CA CYS A 214 -9.79 8.19 19.98
C CYS A 214 -10.10 8.83 18.63
N HIS A 215 -9.63 10.06 18.44
CA HIS A 215 -9.86 10.87 17.24
C HIS A 215 -8.57 11.13 16.45
N SER A 216 -7.41 11.06 17.10
CA SER A 216 -6.08 11.09 16.49
C SER A 216 -5.07 10.31 17.34
N PHE A 217 -3.86 10.09 16.85
CA PHE A 217 -2.78 9.55 17.67
C PHE A 217 -1.41 10.09 17.26
N ASN A 218 -0.49 10.16 18.21
CA ASN A 218 0.93 10.42 17.97
C ASN A 218 1.69 9.09 17.98
N PHE A 219 2.58 8.89 17.01
CA PHE A 219 3.42 7.70 16.93
C PHE A 219 4.90 8.08 16.86
N GLU A 220 5.71 7.51 17.74
CA GLU A 220 7.16 7.69 17.77
C GLU A 220 7.81 6.90 16.63
N HIS A 221 8.30 7.59 15.60
CA HIS A 221 8.96 6.95 14.46
C HIS A 221 10.48 6.86 14.62
N ASP A 222 11.07 7.79 15.37
CA ASP A 222 12.51 7.87 15.62
C ASP A 222 12.85 7.30 17.01
N SER A 223 12.78 5.97 17.12
CA SER A 223 13.15 5.24 18.34
C SER A 223 14.16 4.13 18.00
N VAL A 224 15.19 4.03 18.84
CA VAL A 224 16.19 2.96 18.80
C VAL A 224 15.70 1.69 19.51
N LEU A 225 14.55 1.76 20.18
CA LEU A 225 13.95 0.66 20.92
C LEU A 225 13.08 -0.22 20.00
N PRO A 226 12.93 -1.52 20.33
CA PRO A 226 12.09 -2.43 19.55
C PRO A 226 10.59 -2.09 19.66
N THR A 227 10.19 -1.39 20.71
CA THR A 227 8.86 -0.81 20.89
C THR A 227 8.91 0.71 20.73
N ARG A 228 7.82 1.25 20.21
CA ARG A 228 7.61 2.68 19.96
C ARG A 228 6.43 3.18 20.77
N LYS A 229 6.49 4.44 21.21
CA LYS A 229 5.38 5.08 21.90
C LYS A 229 4.24 5.42 20.93
N CYS A 230 3.05 4.99 21.31
CA CYS A 230 1.77 5.31 20.68
C CYS A 230 0.93 6.06 21.70
N GLU A 231 0.56 7.30 21.38
CA GLU A 231 -0.21 8.18 22.25
C GLU A 231 -1.56 8.42 21.59
N LEU A 232 -2.64 7.92 22.19
CA LEU A 232 -4.00 8.10 21.68
C LEU A 232 -4.55 9.44 22.16
N ASN A 233 -5.17 10.19 21.27
CA ASN A 233 -5.73 11.50 21.54
C ASN A 233 -7.24 11.49 21.30
N ASP A 234 -7.97 12.27 22.10
CA ASP A 234 -9.43 12.45 21.99
C ASP A 234 -9.83 13.71 21.20
N ALA A 235 -8.86 14.34 20.54
CA ALA A 235 -9.08 15.49 19.68
C ALA A 235 -8.25 15.38 18.38
N THR A 236 -8.62 16.17 17.38
CA THR A 236 -7.84 16.37 16.14
C THR A 236 -7.10 17.70 16.15
N LYS A 237 -6.15 17.91 15.23
CA LYS A 237 -5.42 19.18 15.07
C LYS A 237 -6.33 20.34 14.66
N GLY A 238 -7.45 20.05 14.00
CA GLY A 238 -8.49 21.03 13.70
C GLY A 238 -9.31 21.42 14.93
N GLN A 239 -9.54 20.48 15.86
CA GLN A 239 -10.26 20.71 17.11
C GLN A 239 -9.38 21.39 18.17
N ASP A 240 -8.09 21.08 18.21
CA ASP A 240 -7.12 21.66 19.15
C ASP A 240 -5.83 22.11 18.43
N PRO A 241 -5.90 23.21 17.65
CA PRO A 241 -4.76 23.70 16.89
C PRO A 241 -3.64 24.28 17.76
N VAL A 242 -3.93 24.65 19.03
CA VAL A 242 -2.95 25.26 19.93
C VAL A 242 -1.94 24.23 20.44
N ASN A 243 -2.42 22.99 20.67
CA ASN A 243 -1.56 21.90 21.15
C ASN A 243 -1.00 21.05 20.02
N TYR A 244 -1.38 21.29 18.76
CA TYR A 244 -0.71 20.71 17.60
C TYR A 244 0.62 21.42 17.35
N VAL A 245 1.71 20.81 17.82
CA VAL A 245 3.02 21.45 17.82
C VAL A 245 4.10 20.54 17.25
N ARG A 246 5.20 21.16 16.84
CA ARG A 246 6.38 20.44 16.38
C ARG A 246 6.99 19.62 17.51
N ARG A 247 7.11 18.31 17.31
CA ARG A 247 7.75 17.33 18.19
C ARG A 247 8.58 16.36 17.34
N PRO A 248 9.90 16.61 17.20
CA PRO A 248 10.78 15.73 16.45
C PRO A 248 10.72 14.28 16.91
N GLY A 249 10.77 13.36 15.96
CA GLY A 249 10.71 11.91 16.21
C GLY A 249 9.31 11.33 16.35
N TYR A 250 8.28 12.16 16.19
CA TYR A 250 6.87 11.75 16.20
C TYR A 250 6.17 12.08 14.88
N THR A 251 5.15 11.30 14.55
CA THR A 251 4.22 11.59 13.45
C THR A 251 2.82 11.61 14.01
N TYR A 252 2.06 12.64 13.66
CA TYR A 252 0.65 12.79 13.99
C TYR A 252 -0.23 12.12 12.94
N TYR A 253 -1.26 11.39 13.37
CA TYR A 253 -2.21 10.71 12.50
C TYR A 253 -3.65 11.03 12.92
N GLU A 254 -4.52 11.36 11.96
CA GLU A 254 -5.96 11.61 12.19
C GLU A 254 -6.81 11.02 11.09
N ASN A 255 -8.10 10.80 11.35
CA ASN A 255 -9.01 10.29 10.34
C ASN A 255 -9.06 11.24 9.12
N ALA A 256 -8.93 10.67 7.92
CA ALA A 256 -9.18 11.41 6.69
C ALA A 256 -10.69 11.73 6.58
N GLU A 257 -11.02 13.01 6.50
CA GLU A 257 -12.36 13.49 6.12
C GLU A 257 -12.71 13.15 4.66
#